data_AF-A0A1T4SIL0-F1
#
_entry.id   AF-A0A1T4SIL0-F1
#
_cell.length_a   1.000
_cell.length_b   1.000
_cell.length_c   1.000
_cell.angle_alpha   90.00
_cell.angle_beta   90.00
_cell.angle_gamma   90.00
#
_symmetry.space_group_name_H-M   'P 1'
#
loop_
_entity.id
_entity.type
_entity.pdbx_description
1 polymer ?
#
loop_
_entity_poly.entity_id
_entity_poly.type
_entity_poly.pdbx_seq_one_letter_code
_entity_poly.pdbx_strand_id
1 'polypeptide(L)'
;MVQMTNCGSDCCLVEMDMATLLMKQCLSCPSLDAIDQPLPTNRQIAPTRAPITDSNALISIRQRFLKEGMAPREIPLPILRSWQRSAASGINLEKRPSPAFPQREDILRFLDENEDLVQAAWGEVEALSREMRESGGAVILTDANGVLLMRVGSADFAEEADRIALHPGAHWGETSFGTNAIGAALAEGRPISVIGGEHFLTAHSAVSCSAAPILDPAGKIVGVLDLSTGSHVPHCHSLALLQRSVDQIERRLFEQRHAQSERMHIHPNPYILGSPHEGIVAFEDDILVGANRNAMDLLGLTWQDIGVTRFSQIFSLQRPNMDGRAGADDIIIQTARGSTLFARIEKPLRPLNERPNPAAARAAKICAHRYDEQPQIQDTVERLLAGAMPGTYKVRRFKSGHLIYGSDEIDDGEESILIMRSGQLRCFSSFEGRELTLFTLNGGDALSLRAETLLEVKKDCEFLTLRNSNFRRLAYEDPDLALAVMPVIERMLQRSIRMNEAMAFHSVRHRLVRALCDAVDREGRRTRQGVILDTAPNAEDLAMQIGAVRQSVSTALADLIRGGIIQRLGANAMIVPNVKRLRAELDLIK
;
A
#
# COMPACT_ATOMS: atom_id res chain seq x y z
N MET A 1 -53.38 -55.74 -31.83
CA MET A 1 -53.02 -57.12 -31.44
C MET A 1 -51.54 -57.25 -31.76
N VAL A 2 -50.68 -57.34 -30.74
CA VAL A 2 -49.43 -58.10 -30.66
C VAL A 2 -48.75 -57.67 -29.37
N GLN A 3 -48.50 -58.67 -28.55
CA GLN A 3 -47.87 -58.63 -27.24
C GLN A 3 -46.37 -58.40 -27.33
N MET A 4 -45.86 -57.90 -26.20
CA MET A 4 -44.54 -58.06 -25.59
C MET A 4 -43.64 -59.19 -26.12
N THR A 5 -42.33 -58.90 -26.14
CA THR A 5 -41.32 -59.73 -25.48
C THR A 5 -40.07 -58.92 -25.12
N ASN A 6 -39.63 -59.08 -23.87
CA ASN A 6 -38.34 -58.68 -23.28
C ASN A 6 -37.13 -59.21 -24.05
N CYS A 7 -36.01 -58.49 -24.00
CA CYS A 7 -34.77 -58.87 -23.27
C CYS A 7 -33.57 -58.06 -23.80
N GLY A 8 -32.62 -57.72 -22.92
CA GLY A 8 -31.24 -57.43 -23.33
C GLY A 8 -30.71 -56.06 -22.93
N SER A 9 -30.12 -56.03 -21.75
CA SER A 9 -29.06 -55.10 -21.33
C SER A 9 -28.00 -54.84 -22.39
N ASP A 10 -27.67 -53.57 -22.66
CA ASP A 10 -26.29 -53.06 -22.63
C ASP A 10 -26.22 -51.53 -22.82
N CYS A 11 -25.36 -50.94 -21.99
CA CYS A 11 -24.78 -49.60 -21.96
C CYS A 11 -25.00 -48.67 -23.16
N CYS A 12 -25.62 -47.52 -22.90
CA CYS A 12 -25.17 -46.21 -23.40
C CYS A 12 -25.49 -45.15 -22.33
N LEU A 13 -24.46 -44.76 -21.58
CA LEU A 13 -24.45 -43.55 -20.75
C LEU A 13 -24.66 -42.34 -21.66
N VAL A 14 -25.80 -41.67 -21.55
CA VAL A 14 -25.96 -40.31 -22.04
C VAL A 14 -25.62 -39.40 -20.86
N GLU A 15 -24.39 -38.88 -20.84
CA GLU A 15 -24.05 -37.72 -20.02
C GLU A 15 -24.96 -36.56 -20.44
N MET A 16 -25.98 -36.28 -19.64
CA MET A 16 -26.77 -35.05 -19.75
C MET A 16 -26.01 -33.94 -19.02
N ASP A 17 -25.52 -32.99 -19.81
CA ASP A 17 -24.86 -31.76 -19.38
C ASP A 17 -25.74 -30.92 -18.43
N MET A 18 -25.25 -30.73 -17.21
CA MET A 18 -25.85 -29.91 -16.14
C MET A 18 -26.06 -28.45 -16.54
N ALA A 19 -25.30 -27.92 -17.50
CA ALA A 19 -25.49 -26.56 -18.01
C ALA A 19 -26.82 -26.40 -18.77
N THR A 20 -27.29 -27.47 -19.42
CA THR A 20 -28.53 -27.47 -20.22
C THR A 20 -29.78 -27.54 -19.34
N LEU A 21 -29.69 -28.13 -18.14
CA LEU A 21 -30.79 -28.21 -17.18
C LEU A 21 -31.01 -26.87 -16.44
N LEU A 22 -29.93 -26.15 -16.12
CA LEU A 22 -29.96 -24.82 -15.50
C LEU A 22 -30.50 -23.75 -16.46
N MET A 23 -30.17 -23.83 -17.76
CA MET A 23 -30.69 -22.88 -18.76
C MET A 23 -32.19 -23.03 -19.03
N LYS A 24 -32.75 -24.25 -18.98
CA LYS A 24 -34.18 -24.47 -19.30
C LYS A 24 -35.15 -24.05 -18.20
N GLN A 25 -34.71 -23.94 -16.94
CA GLN A 25 -35.56 -23.47 -15.83
C GLN A 25 -35.57 -21.95 -15.64
N CYS A 26 -34.64 -21.21 -16.27
CA CYS A 26 -34.62 -19.74 -16.27
C CYS A 26 -35.72 -19.10 -17.14
N LEU A 27 -36.35 -19.85 -18.07
CA LEU A 27 -37.32 -19.30 -19.03
C LEU A 27 -38.78 -19.27 -18.52
N SER A 28 -39.03 -19.61 -17.25
CA SER A 28 -40.38 -19.67 -16.67
C SER A 28 -40.63 -18.72 -15.49
N CYS A 29 -39.82 -17.67 -15.33
CA CYS A 29 -40.10 -16.58 -14.39
C CYS A 29 -40.75 -15.38 -15.13
N PRO A 30 -41.82 -14.76 -14.62
CA PRO A 30 -42.50 -13.68 -15.34
C PRO A 30 -41.66 -12.39 -15.36
N SER A 31 -41.55 -11.81 -16.56
CA SER A 31 -41.19 -10.42 -16.93
C SER A 31 -39.78 -9.90 -16.56
N LEU A 32 -39.01 -9.65 -17.62
CA LEU A 32 -37.69 -9.00 -17.70
C LEU A 32 -37.76 -7.46 -17.83
N ASP A 33 -38.87 -6.83 -17.43
CA ASP A 33 -39.13 -5.39 -17.66
C ASP A 33 -38.91 -4.48 -16.42
N ALA A 34 -38.08 -4.89 -15.47
CA ALA A 34 -37.79 -4.08 -14.27
C ALA A 34 -36.28 -3.91 -14.01
N ILE A 35 -35.54 -3.41 -15.01
CA ILE A 35 -34.10 -3.10 -14.88
C ILE A 35 -33.83 -1.58 -14.72
N ASP A 36 -34.85 -0.73 -14.69
CA ASP A 36 -34.64 0.73 -14.67
C ASP A 36 -35.53 1.48 -13.66
N GLN A 37 -35.47 1.09 -12.39
CA GLN A 37 -36.01 1.91 -11.30
C GLN A 37 -34.97 2.15 -10.19
N PRO A 38 -34.81 3.40 -9.71
CA PRO A 38 -33.91 3.69 -8.60
C PRO A 38 -34.41 2.97 -7.34
N LEU A 39 -33.50 2.27 -6.66
CA LEU A 39 -33.74 1.60 -5.39
C LEU A 39 -34.33 2.59 -4.36
N PRO A 40 -35.42 2.24 -3.66
CA PRO A 40 -36.01 3.13 -2.68
C PRO A 40 -35.07 3.36 -1.51
N THR A 41 -34.92 4.63 -1.15
CA THR A 41 -34.16 5.09 0.01
C THR A 41 -34.70 4.49 1.31
N ASN A 42 -33.74 4.06 2.13
CA ASN A 42 -33.86 3.44 3.44
C ASN A 42 -35.09 3.86 4.27
N ARG A 43 -36.15 3.04 4.27
CA ARG A 43 -37.09 2.82 5.39
C ARG A 43 -38.11 1.73 5.03
N GLN A 44 -38.18 0.69 5.87
CA GLN A 44 -39.07 -0.48 5.85
C GLN A 44 -38.54 -1.73 5.12
N ILE A 45 -37.52 -2.36 5.72
CA ILE A 45 -37.24 -3.79 5.51
C ILE A 45 -38.01 -4.55 6.62
N ALA A 46 -38.86 -5.50 6.24
CA ALA A 46 -39.56 -6.42 7.16
C ALA A 46 -38.55 -7.17 8.04
N PRO A 47 -38.90 -7.62 9.27
CA PRO A 47 -37.94 -8.15 10.22
C PRO A 47 -37.26 -9.41 9.65
N THR A 48 -35.98 -9.26 9.31
CA THR A 48 -35.08 -10.36 8.93
C THR A 48 -34.99 -11.34 10.09
N ARG A 49 -35.27 -12.63 9.84
CA ARG A 49 -34.95 -13.71 10.79
C ARG A 49 -33.49 -13.58 11.22
N ALA A 50 -33.20 -13.90 12.48
CA ALA A 50 -31.84 -13.85 13.01
C ALA A 50 -30.88 -14.62 12.07
N PRO A 51 -29.71 -14.05 11.73
CA PRO A 51 -28.77 -14.68 10.81
C PRO A 51 -28.30 -16.02 11.38
N ILE A 52 -28.26 -17.05 10.53
CA ILE A 52 -27.70 -18.35 10.89
C ILE A 52 -26.17 -18.17 10.96
N THR A 53 -25.60 -18.37 12.14
CA THR A 53 -24.15 -18.26 12.35
C THR A 53 -23.47 -19.63 12.54
N ASP A 54 -24.25 -20.71 12.66
CA ASP A 54 -23.71 -22.07 12.74
C ASP A 54 -23.18 -22.52 11.37
N SER A 55 -21.87 -22.72 11.30
CA SER A 55 -21.16 -23.10 10.07
C SER A 55 -21.68 -24.42 9.49
N ASN A 56 -22.04 -25.41 10.33
CA ASN A 56 -22.52 -26.71 9.87
C ASN A 56 -23.93 -26.62 9.25
N ALA A 57 -24.81 -25.81 9.83
CA ALA A 57 -26.11 -25.50 9.24
C ALA A 57 -25.96 -24.81 7.87
N LEU A 58 -25.04 -23.84 7.76
CA LEU A 58 -24.77 -23.13 6.50
C LEU A 58 -24.21 -24.06 5.42
N ILE A 59 -23.28 -24.96 5.77
CA ILE A 59 -22.76 -26.00 4.85
C ILE A 59 -23.92 -26.87 4.34
N SER A 60 -24.81 -27.30 5.22
CA SER A 60 -25.96 -28.14 4.88
C SER A 60 -26.94 -27.42 3.93
N ILE A 61 -27.16 -26.13 4.16
CA ILE A 61 -27.99 -25.27 3.29
C ILE A 61 -27.35 -25.13 1.90
N ARG A 62 -26.04 -24.84 1.84
CA ARG A 62 -25.28 -24.73 0.58
C ARG A 62 -25.33 -26.03 -0.22
N GLN A 63 -25.11 -27.18 0.43
CA GLN A 63 -25.19 -28.49 -0.22
C GLN A 63 -26.58 -28.77 -0.80
N ARG A 64 -27.64 -28.42 -0.06
CA ARG A 64 -29.02 -28.55 -0.53
C ARG A 64 -29.28 -27.66 -1.74
N PHE A 65 -28.86 -26.39 -1.68
CA PHE A 65 -28.95 -25.46 -2.81
C PHE A 65 -28.28 -26.03 -4.07
N LEU A 66 -27.06 -26.57 -3.96
CA LEU A 66 -26.32 -27.10 -5.10
C LEU A 66 -26.93 -28.40 -5.65
N LYS A 67 -27.55 -29.22 -4.80
CA LYS A 67 -28.16 -30.50 -5.21
C LYS A 67 -29.58 -30.33 -5.77
N GLU A 68 -30.38 -29.47 -5.14
CA GLU A 68 -31.82 -29.36 -5.38
C GLU A 68 -32.20 -28.10 -6.18
N GLY A 69 -31.27 -27.16 -6.36
CA GLY A 69 -31.49 -25.91 -7.09
C GLY A 69 -32.43 -24.91 -6.39
N MET A 70 -32.94 -25.23 -5.20
CA MET A 70 -33.86 -24.39 -4.46
C MET A 70 -33.12 -23.27 -3.73
N ALA A 71 -33.50 -22.02 -4.03
CA ALA A 71 -32.99 -20.83 -3.35
C ALA A 71 -33.38 -20.83 -1.85
N PRO A 72 -32.42 -20.96 -0.92
CA PRO A 72 -32.72 -20.91 0.51
C PRO A 72 -33.14 -19.50 0.91
N ARG A 73 -34.20 -19.39 1.72
CA ARG A 73 -34.73 -18.10 2.20
C ARG A 73 -33.92 -17.54 3.38
N GLU A 74 -33.13 -18.39 4.01
CA GLU A 74 -32.34 -18.11 5.20
C GLU A 74 -31.01 -17.41 4.89
N ILE A 75 -30.59 -17.41 3.62
CA ILE A 75 -29.30 -16.90 3.18
C ILE A 75 -29.46 -15.48 2.62
N PRO A 76 -28.58 -14.53 2.97
CA PRO A 76 -28.60 -13.20 2.38
C PRO A 76 -28.50 -13.24 0.85
N LEU A 77 -29.33 -12.45 0.15
CA LEU A 77 -29.34 -12.36 -1.31
C LEU A 77 -27.94 -12.21 -1.96
N PRO A 78 -27.02 -11.34 -1.49
CA PRO A 78 -25.64 -11.32 -2.02
C PRO A 78 -24.92 -12.68 -2.01
N ILE A 79 -25.06 -13.43 -0.92
CA ILE A 79 -24.41 -14.72 -0.75
C ILE A 79 -25.03 -15.74 -1.70
N LEU A 80 -26.36 -15.73 -1.83
CA LEU A 80 -27.04 -16.57 -2.81
C LEU A 80 -26.58 -16.28 -4.25
N ARG A 81 -26.48 -15.00 -4.64
CA ARG A 81 -25.96 -14.62 -5.97
C ARG A 81 -24.52 -15.06 -6.17
N SER A 82 -23.68 -14.93 -5.14
CA SER A 82 -22.31 -15.40 -5.15
C SER A 82 -22.22 -16.93 -5.31
N TRP A 83 -23.07 -17.70 -4.62
CA TRP A 83 -23.16 -19.15 -4.79
C TRP A 83 -23.56 -19.54 -6.22
N GLN A 84 -24.51 -18.81 -6.82
CA GLN A 84 -24.92 -19.02 -8.20
C GLN A 84 -23.75 -18.80 -9.19
N ARG A 85 -23.01 -17.69 -9.05
CA ARG A 85 -21.84 -17.40 -9.90
C ARG A 85 -20.71 -18.43 -9.71
N SER A 86 -20.48 -18.86 -8.48
CA SER A 86 -19.48 -19.88 -8.14
C SER A 86 -19.83 -21.25 -8.71
N ALA A 87 -21.10 -21.64 -8.61
CA ALA A 87 -21.61 -22.89 -9.20
C ALA A 87 -21.54 -22.86 -10.74
N ALA A 88 -21.91 -21.73 -11.35
CA ALA A 88 -21.80 -21.53 -12.80
C ALA A 88 -20.35 -21.59 -13.31
N SER A 89 -19.37 -21.30 -12.45
CA SER A 89 -17.94 -21.39 -12.77
C SER A 89 -17.37 -22.82 -12.67
N GLY A 90 -18.18 -23.81 -12.26
CA GLY A 90 -17.78 -25.22 -12.21
C GLY A 90 -16.77 -25.56 -11.12
N ILE A 91 -16.66 -24.74 -10.06
CA ILE A 91 -15.70 -24.96 -8.98
C ILE A 91 -16.11 -26.18 -8.16
N ASN A 92 -15.15 -27.08 -7.92
CA ASN A 92 -15.35 -28.21 -7.01
C ASN A 92 -15.31 -27.73 -5.55
N LEU A 93 -16.37 -27.99 -4.79
CA LEU A 93 -16.52 -27.69 -3.35
C LEU A 93 -15.34 -28.18 -2.48
N GLU A 94 -14.79 -29.34 -2.85
CA GLU A 94 -13.71 -30.02 -2.12
C GLU A 94 -12.32 -29.72 -2.71
N LYS A 95 -12.24 -28.77 -3.66
CA LYS A 95 -10.96 -28.27 -4.17
C LYS A 95 -10.17 -27.73 -2.98
N ARG A 96 -9.01 -28.33 -2.73
CA ARG A 96 -8.03 -27.76 -1.81
C ARG A 96 -7.32 -26.61 -2.51
N PRO A 97 -7.28 -25.42 -1.92
CA PRO A 97 -6.38 -24.35 -2.35
C PRO A 97 -4.97 -24.90 -2.54
N SER A 98 -4.40 -24.71 -3.71
CA SER A 98 -2.97 -25.00 -3.91
C SER A 98 -2.20 -23.75 -3.56
N PRO A 99 -1.24 -23.80 -2.63
CA PRO A 99 -0.37 -22.68 -2.29
C PRO A 99 0.70 -22.54 -3.38
N ALA A 100 0.28 -22.22 -4.59
CA ALA A 100 1.21 -21.78 -5.61
C ALA A 100 1.63 -20.35 -5.24
N PHE A 101 2.75 -20.24 -4.54
CA PHE A 101 3.29 -18.93 -4.19
C PHE A 101 3.76 -18.22 -5.47
N PRO A 102 3.23 -17.03 -5.78
CA PRO A 102 3.69 -16.25 -6.90
C PRO A 102 5.15 -15.87 -6.69
N GLN A 103 5.88 -15.72 -7.79
CA GLN A 103 7.26 -15.28 -7.72
C GLN A 103 7.32 -13.86 -7.15
N ARG A 104 8.40 -13.52 -6.44
CA ARG A 104 8.55 -12.20 -5.81
C ARG A 104 8.44 -11.05 -6.82
N GLU A 105 8.83 -11.27 -8.07
CA GLU A 105 8.70 -10.30 -9.16
C GLU A 105 7.24 -9.96 -9.46
N ASP A 106 6.36 -10.96 -9.43
CA ASP A 106 4.94 -10.75 -9.68
C ASP A 106 4.33 -9.93 -8.55
N ILE A 107 4.69 -10.23 -7.29
CA ILE A 107 4.23 -9.46 -6.12
C ILE A 107 4.69 -8.00 -6.20
N LEU A 108 5.99 -7.77 -6.50
CA LEU A 108 6.52 -6.42 -6.65
C LEU A 108 5.85 -5.67 -7.81
N ARG A 109 5.58 -6.35 -8.93
CA ARG A 109 4.85 -5.77 -10.06
C ARG A 109 3.43 -5.36 -9.63
N PHE A 110 2.70 -6.23 -8.92
CA PHE A 110 1.36 -5.89 -8.44
C PHE A 110 1.35 -4.72 -7.46
N LEU A 111 2.36 -4.62 -6.58
CA LEU A 111 2.53 -3.47 -5.68
C LEU A 111 2.86 -2.19 -6.46
N ASP A 112 3.76 -2.25 -7.44
CA ASP A 112 4.13 -1.11 -8.31
C ASP A 112 2.91 -0.63 -9.14
N GLU A 113 2.10 -1.55 -9.68
CA GLU A 113 0.90 -1.23 -10.47
C GLU A 113 -0.23 -0.61 -9.63
N ASN A 114 -0.24 -0.87 -8.32
CA ASN A 114 -1.28 -0.41 -7.38
C ASN A 114 -0.72 0.54 -6.33
N GLU A 115 0.33 1.27 -6.67
CA GLU A 115 1.10 2.05 -5.69
C GLU A 115 0.25 3.10 -4.97
N ASP A 116 -0.54 3.90 -5.70
CA ASP A 116 -1.42 4.92 -5.13
C ASP A 116 -2.35 4.33 -4.06
N LEU A 117 -2.95 3.16 -4.38
CA LEU A 117 -3.81 2.42 -3.45
C LEU A 117 -3.05 1.93 -2.22
N VAL A 118 -1.88 1.31 -2.42
CA VAL A 118 -1.05 0.80 -1.33
C VAL A 118 -0.65 1.93 -0.37
N GLN A 119 -0.21 3.07 -0.91
CA GLN A 119 0.17 4.24 -0.11
C GLN A 119 -1.02 4.80 0.67
N ALA A 120 -2.19 4.95 0.03
CA ALA A 120 -3.39 5.46 0.68
C ALA A 120 -3.92 4.49 1.77
N ALA A 121 -3.76 3.19 1.56
CA ALA A 121 -4.27 2.13 2.42
C ALA A 121 -3.39 1.79 3.61
N TRP A 122 -2.06 1.93 3.51
CA TRP A 122 -1.11 1.39 4.49
C TRP A 122 -1.43 1.78 5.94
N GLY A 123 -1.71 3.06 6.19
CA GLY A 123 -2.01 3.54 7.54
C GLY A 123 -3.27 2.90 8.15
N GLU A 124 -4.30 2.65 7.33
CA GLU A 124 -5.51 1.97 7.80
C GLU A 124 -5.29 0.46 7.97
N VAL A 125 -4.54 -0.17 7.06
CA VAL A 125 -4.20 -1.60 7.17
C VAL A 125 -3.45 -1.86 8.48
N GLU A 126 -2.46 -1.02 8.81
CA GLU A 126 -1.70 -1.14 10.06
C GLU A 126 -2.58 -0.91 11.29
N ALA A 127 -3.42 0.14 11.28
CA ALA A 127 -4.33 0.47 12.37
C ALA A 127 -5.33 -0.66 12.65
N LEU A 128 -5.98 -1.17 11.59
CA LEU A 128 -6.90 -2.30 11.67
C LEU A 128 -6.19 -3.58 12.13
N SER A 129 -4.98 -3.86 11.63
CA SER A 129 -4.25 -5.05 12.07
C SER A 129 -3.96 -4.99 13.57
N ARG A 130 -3.72 -3.78 14.09
CA ARG A 130 -3.44 -3.54 15.51
C ARG A 130 -4.66 -3.84 16.37
N GLU A 131 -5.85 -3.45 15.91
CA GLU A 131 -7.14 -3.72 16.53
C GLU A 131 -7.48 -5.22 16.47
N MET A 132 -7.11 -5.91 15.39
CA MET A 132 -7.38 -7.33 15.20
C MET A 132 -6.42 -8.28 15.92
N ARG A 133 -5.33 -7.78 16.53
CA ARG A 133 -4.34 -8.62 17.22
C ARG A 133 -4.95 -9.50 18.30
N GLU A 134 -5.87 -8.96 19.09
CA GLU A 134 -6.52 -9.72 20.19
C GLU A 134 -7.52 -10.76 19.70
N SER A 135 -8.11 -10.52 18.51
CA SER A 135 -9.09 -11.43 17.90
C SER A 135 -8.44 -12.52 17.04
N GLY A 136 -7.10 -12.52 16.91
CA GLY A 136 -6.38 -13.49 16.10
C GLY A 136 -6.74 -13.41 14.62
N GLY A 137 -6.89 -12.20 14.07
CA GLY A 137 -7.28 -11.97 12.68
C GLY A 137 -6.17 -11.40 11.79
N ALA A 138 -6.48 -11.24 10.51
CA ALA A 138 -5.67 -10.54 9.54
C ALA A 138 -6.47 -9.53 8.73
N VAL A 139 -5.79 -8.47 8.30
CA VAL A 139 -6.26 -7.47 7.37
C VAL A 139 -5.58 -7.71 6.03
N ILE A 140 -6.38 -7.68 4.98
CA ILE A 140 -5.98 -8.00 3.62
C ILE A 140 -6.35 -6.82 2.73
N LEU A 141 -5.41 -6.43 1.86
CA LEU A 141 -5.66 -5.49 0.78
C LEU A 141 -5.48 -6.19 -0.55
N THR A 142 -6.41 -5.97 -1.47
CA THR A 142 -6.37 -6.51 -2.84
C THR A 142 -6.50 -5.41 -3.89
N ASP A 143 -6.03 -5.69 -5.10
CA ASP A 143 -6.29 -4.83 -6.27
C ASP A 143 -7.73 -4.99 -6.80
N ALA A 144 -8.07 -4.22 -7.86
CA ALA A 144 -9.38 -4.25 -8.49
C ALA A 144 -9.77 -5.60 -9.12
N ASN A 145 -8.81 -6.51 -9.33
CA ASN A 145 -9.04 -7.85 -9.86
C ASN A 145 -9.14 -8.90 -8.75
N GLY A 146 -8.90 -8.52 -7.48
CA GLY A 146 -8.87 -9.43 -6.36
C GLY A 146 -7.52 -10.13 -6.17
N VAL A 147 -6.44 -9.62 -6.77
CA VAL A 147 -5.07 -10.05 -6.46
C VAL A 147 -4.66 -9.49 -5.11
N LEU A 148 -4.25 -10.37 -4.21
CA LEU A 148 -3.85 -10.00 -2.85
C LEU A 148 -2.54 -9.21 -2.86
N LEU A 149 -2.55 -7.95 -2.44
CA LEU A 149 -1.37 -7.08 -2.42
C LEU A 149 -0.59 -7.24 -1.12
N MET A 150 -1.30 -7.26 0.01
CA MET A 150 -0.69 -7.40 1.33
C MET A 150 -1.63 -8.07 2.32
N ARG A 151 -1.01 -8.73 3.31
CA ARG A 151 -1.66 -9.33 4.47
C ARG A 151 -0.90 -8.89 5.71
N VAL A 152 -1.60 -8.31 6.68
CA VAL A 152 -1.03 -7.91 7.98
C VAL A 152 -1.94 -8.46 9.08
N GLY A 153 -1.42 -9.29 9.98
CA GLY A 153 -2.24 -9.98 10.97
C GLY A 153 -1.45 -10.67 12.06
N SER A 154 -2.15 -11.36 12.96
CA SER A 154 -1.53 -12.12 14.05
C SER A 154 -0.77 -13.35 13.52
N ALA A 155 0.25 -13.79 14.27
CA ALA A 155 0.93 -15.05 13.99
C ALA A 155 -0.04 -16.24 14.09
N ASP A 156 -1.00 -16.18 15.00
CA ASP A 156 -2.01 -17.24 15.22
C ASP A 156 -2.89 -17.49 13.99
N PHE A 157 -3.14 -16.46 13.17
CA PHE A 157 -3.91 -16.59 11.93
C PHE A 157 -3.05 -16.97 10.72
N ALA A 158 -1.72 -16.85 10.81
CA ALA A 158 -0.83 -17.03 9.66
C ALA A 158 -0.92 -18.46 9.08
N GLU A 159 -0.95 -19.48 9.95
CA GLU A 159 -1.08 -20.87 9.51
C GLU A 159 -2.42 -21.15 8.82
N GLU A 160 -3.51 -20.58 9.33
CA GLU A 160 -4.85 -20.73 8.72
C GLU A 160 -4.93 -20.00 7.37
N ALA A 161 -4.40 -18.78 7.32
CA ALA A 161 -4.33 -18.00 6.10
C ALA A 161 -3.50 -18.72 5.02
N ASP A 162 -2.38 -19.35 5.37
CA ASP A 162 -1.57 -20.11 4.42
C ASP A 162 -2.30 -21.39 3.95
N ARG A 163 -3.03 -22.07 4.84
CA ARG A 163 -3.85 -23.25 4.52
C ARG A 163 -4.95 -22.96 3.49
N ILE A 164 -5.51 -21.75 3.51
CA ILE A 164 -6.55 -21.33 2.56
C ILE A 164 -5.99 -20.55 1.35
N ALA A 165 -4.66 -20.48 1.18
CA ALA A 165 -3.98 -19.71 0.14
C ALA A 165 -4.28 -18.19 0.16
N LEU A 166 -4.46 -17.63 1.36
CA LEU A 166 -4.60 -16.19 1.60
C LEU A 166 -3.23 -15.54 1.78
N HIS A 167 -2.42 -15.52 0.72
CA HIS A 167 -1.08 -14.91 0.70
C HIS A 167 -0.92 -13.90 -0.45
N PRO A 168 0.02 -12.95 -0.37
CA PRO A 168 0.26 -11.99 -1.44
C PRO A 168 0.45 -12.65 -2.82
N GLY A 169 -0.09 -11.99 -3.84
CA GLY A 169 -0.21 -12.38 -5.24
C GLY A 169 -1.23 -13.48 -5.56
N ALA A 170 -1.92 -14.04 -4.55
CA ALA A 170 -3.04 -14.96 -4.80
C ALA A 170 -4.26 -14.20 -5.37
N HIS A 171 -4.93 -14.78 -6.37
CA HIS A 171 -6.12 -14.21 -6.98
C HIS A 171 -7.40 -14.74 -6.33
N TRP A 172 -8.12 -13.88 -5.61
CA TRP A 172 -9.29 -14.20 -4.78
C TRP A 172 -10.65 -13.92 -5.45
N GLY A 173 -10.70 -13.99 -6.78
CA GLY A 173 -11.96 -13.95 -7.52
C GLY A 173 -12.87 -15.17 -7.27
N GLU A 174 -14.18 -14.98 -7.42
CA GLU A 174 -15.16 -16.07 -7.26
C GLU A 174 -14.96 -17.20 -8.27
N THR A 175 -14.36 -16.96 -9.42
CA THR A 175 -14.01 -17.99 -10.42
C THR A 175 -12.83 -18.87 -9.98
N SER A 176 -12.03 -18.43 -9.00
CA SER A 176 -10.85 -19.15 -8.50
C SER A 176 -11.13 -19.92 -7.21
N PHE A 177 -11.83 -19.28 -6.26
CA PHE A 177 -12.07 -19.77 -4.90
C PHE A 177 -13.56 -19.83 -4.51
N GLY A 178 -14.47 -19.61 -5.47
CA GLY A 178 -15.91 -19.52 -5.20
C GLY A 178 -16.24 -18.36 -4.28
N THR A 179 -17.42 -18.41 -3.68
CA THR A 179 -17.89 -17.41 -2.70
C THR A 179 -16.89 -17.24 -1.58
N ASN A 180 -16.35 -16.03 -1.54
CA ASN A 180 -15.47 -15.48 -0.54
C ASN A 180 -15.75 -13.97 -0.44
N ALA A 181 -15.37 -13.33 0.66
CA ALA A 181 -15.76 -11.93 0.89
C ALA A 181 -15.15 -10.97 -0.14
N ILE A 182 -13.89 -11.16 -0.54
CA ILE A 182 -13.21 -10.32 -1.55
C ILE A 182 -13.95 -10.41 -2.90
N GLY A 183 -14.11 -11.61 -3.43
CA GLY A 183 -14.78 -11.84 -4.71
C GLY A 183 -16.25 -11.39 -4.72
N ALA A 184 -16.97 -11.62 -3.62
CA ALA A 184 -18.35 -11.17 -3.49
C ALA A 184 -18.44 -9.65 -3.42
N ALA A 185 -17.55 -8.97 -2.70
CA ALA A 185 -17.51 -7.51 -2.63
C ALA A 185 -17.18 -6.87 -3.99
N LEU A 186 -16.25 -7.46 -4.75
CA LEU A 186 -15.94 -7.05 -6.12
C LEU A 186 -17.16 -7.16 -7.05
N ALA A 187 -17.86 -8.31 -7.01
CA ALA A 187 -19.01 -8.56 -7.87
C ALA A 187 -20.25 -7.75 -7.48
N GLU A 188 -20.43 -7.45 -6.19
CA GLU A 188 -21.58 -6.73 -5.67
C GLU A 188 -21.38 -5.20 -5.61
N GLY A 189 -20.14 -4.73 -5.69
CA GLY A 189 -19.79 -3.30 -5.60
C GLY A 189 -20.13 -2.65 -4.25
N ARG A 190 -20.23 -3.45 -3.18
CA ARG A 190 -20.58 -2.98 -1.83
C ARG A 190 -19.97 -3.86 -0.75
N PRO A 191 -19.96 -3.41 0.52
CA PRO A 191 -19.46 -4.24 1.62
C PRO A 191 -20.27 -5.52 1.81
N ILE A 192 -19.56 -6.64 2.02
CA ILE A 192 -20.12 -7.99 2.17
C ILE A 192 -19.40 -8.72 3.32
N SER A 193 -20.15 -9.46 4.13
CA SER A 193 -19.60 -10.45 5.06
C SER A 193 -19.93 -11.86 4.57
N VAL A 194 -18.97 -12.77 4.70
CA VAL A 194 -19.12 -14.20 4.41
C VAL A 194 -18.72 -14.98 5.66
N ILE A 195 -19.66 -15.68 6.27
CA ILE A 195 -19.52 -16.29 7.59
C ILE A 195 -19.39 -17.81 7.45
N GLY A 196 -18.24 -18.38 7.84
CA GLY A 196 -18.02 -19.82 7.92
C GLY A 196 -18.51 -20.57 6.67
N GLY A 197 -19.52 -21.43 6.86
CA GLY A 197 -20.16 -22.24 5.82
C GLY A 197 -20.85 -21.47 4.68
N GLU A 198 -20.92 -20.14 4.74
CA GLU A 198 -21.29 -19.29 3.59
C GLU A 198 -20.22 -19.28 2.50
N HIS A 199 -18.95 -19.54 2.84
CA HIS A 199 -17.90 -19.73 1.85
C HIS A 199 -18.28 -20.86 0.90
N PHE A 200 -17.85 -20.81 -0.36
CA PHE A 200 -18.19 -21.87 -1.33
C PHE A 200 -17.28 -23.09 -1.22
N LEU A 201 -16.01 -22.92 -0.86
CA LEU A 201 -15.10 -24.05 -0.62
C LEU A 201 -15.26 -24.55 0.81
N THR A 202 -15.35 -25.86 0.99
CA THR A 202 -15.41 -26.49 2.32
C THR A 202 -14.15 -26.16 3.14
N ALA A 203 -12.98 -26.03 2.49
CA ALA A 203 -11.73 -25.65 3.14
C ALA A 203 -11.78 -24.25 3.79
N HIS A 204 -12.68 -23.36 3.38
CA HIS A 204 -12.78 -22.00 3.89
C HIS A 204 -13.87 -21.85 4.98
N SER A 205 -14.57 -22.93 5.36
CA SER A 205 -15.65 -22.84 6.36
C SER A 205 -15.17 -22.57 7.80
N ALA A 206 -13.86 -22.65 8.02
CA ALA A 206 -13.20 -22.36 9.29
C ALA A 206 -12.87 -20.87 9.48
N VAL A 207 -13.09 -20.04 8.46
CA VAL A 207 -12.89 -18.59 8.53
C VAL A 207 -14.19 -17.83 8.30
N SER A 208 -14.24 -16.62 8.86
CA SER A 208 -15.25 -15.61 8.58
C SER A 208 -14.55 -14.35 8.10
N CYS A 209 -15.12 -13.73 7.07
CA CYS A 209 -14.49 -12.63 6.36
C CYS A 209 -15.49 -11.48 6.19
N SER A 210 -14.99 -10.26 6.19
CA SER A 210 -15.77 -9.08 5.84
C SER A 210 -14.93 -8.22 4.94
N ALA A 211 -15.50 -7.79 3.82
CA ALA A 211 -14.78 -7.08 2.79
C ALA A 211 -15.57 -5.85 2.36
N ALA A 212 -14.86 -4.76 2.07
CA ALA A 212 -15.41 -3.53 1.56
C ALA A 212 -14.60 -3.06 0.33
N PRO A 213 -15.26 -2.81 -0.81
CA PRO A 213 -14.57 -2.29 -1.99
C PRO A 213 -14.12 -0.85 -1.74
N ILE A 214 -12.98 -0.49 -2.32
CA ILE A 214 -12.37 0.85 -2.29
C ILE A 214 -12.57 1.46 -3.67
N LEU A 215 -13.15 2.66 -3.72
CA LEU A 215 -13.39 3.41 -4.96
C LEU A 215 -12.36 4.51 -5.17
N ASP A 216 -12.03 4.77 -6.43
CA ASP A 216 -11.39 6.02 -6.81
C ASP A 216 -12.41 7.19 -6.83
N PRO A 217 -11.95 8.44 -6.97
CA PRO A 217 -12.83 9.61 -7.05
C PRO A 217 -13.81 9.64 -8.23
N ALA A 218 -13.67 8.74 -9.19
CA ALA A 218 -14.59 8.58 -10.33
C ALA A 218 -15.59 7.43 -10.11
N GLY A 219 -15.55 6.76 -8.96
CA GLY A 219 -16.46 5.67 -8.61
C GLY A 219 -16.02 4.30 -9.11
N LYS A 220 -14.81 4.14 -9.61
CA LYS A 220 -14.27 2.85 -10.04
C LYS A 220 -13.68 2.10 -8.86
N ILE A 221 -13.98 0.80 -8.73
CA ILE A 221 -13.30 -0.06 -7.74
C ILE A 221 -11.83 -0.17 -8.11
N VAL A 222 -10.96 0.23 -7.19
CA VAL A 222 -9.49 0.12 -7.31
C VAL A 222 -8.92 -1.02 -6.48
N GLY A 223 -9.67 -1.50 -5.49
CA GLY A 223 -9.27 -2.59 -4.63
C GLY A 223 -10.34 -2.99 -3.62
N VAL A 224 -10.00 -3.94 -2.75
CA VAL A 224 -10.86 -4.36 -1.63
C VAL A 224 -10.04 -4.44 -0.36
N LEU A 225 -10.59 -3.89 0.72
CA LEU A 225 -10.10 -4.10 2.08
C LEU A 225 -10.90 -5.22 2.72
N ASP A 226 -10.22 -6.25 3.20
CA ASP A 226 -10.83 -7.42 3.86
C ASP A 226 -10.27 -7.63 5.26
N LEU A 227 -11.14 -8.10 6.14
CA LEU A 227 -10.83 -8.51 7.50
C LEU A 227 -11.25 -9.97 7.64
N SER A 228 -10.26 -10.83 7.88
CA SER A 228 -10.42 -12.27 7.99
C SER A 228 -10.07 -12.73 9.40
N THR A 229 -10.92 -13.58 9.98
CA THR A 229 -10.72 -14.19 11.31
C THR A 229 -11.17 -15.65 11.30
N GLY A 230 -10.89 -16.39 12.38
CA GLY A 230 -11.49 -17.69 12.59
C GLY A 230 -13.02 -17.59 12.74
N SER A 231 -13.76 -18.60 12.28
CA SER A 231 -15.24 -18.56 12.19
C SER A 231 -15.96 -18.41 13.53
N HIS A 232 -15.26 -18.60 14.65
CA HIS A 232 -15.77 -18.43 16.01
C HIS A 232 -15.80 -16.96 16.47
N VAL A 233 -15.07 -16.07 15.78
CA VAL A 233 -15.02 -14.64 16.09
C VAL A 233 -16.27 -13.95 15.52
N PRO A 234 -17.03 -13.18 16.32
CA PRO A 234 -18.19 -12.45 15.82
C PRO A 234 -17.82 -11.29 14.89
N HIS A 235 -18.50 -11.19 13.74
CA HIS A 235 -18.30 -10.10 12.76
C HIS A 235 -19.32 -8.94 12.86
N CYS A 236 -20.02 -8.80 14.00
CA CYS A 236 -21.13 -7.85 14.16
C CYS A 236 -20.75 -6.37 13.89
N HIS A 237 -19.49 -5.99 14.12
CA HIS A 237 -18.99 -4.63 13.92
C HIS A 237 -17.94 -4.50 12.81
N SER A 238 -17.52 -5.61 12.19
CA SER A 238 -16.42 -5.63 11.23
C SER A 238 -16.69 -4.78 9.99
N LEU A 239 -17.92 -4.80 9.46
CA LEU A 239 -18.28 -3.98 8.30
C LEU A 239 -18.25 -2.48 8.60
N ALA A 240 -18.69 -2.06 9.79
CA ALA A 240 -18.68 -0.65 10.16
C ALA A 240 -17.24 -0.13 10.34
N LEU A 241 -16.38 -0.96 10.92
CA LEU A 241 -14.96 -0.67 11.07
C LEU A 241 -14.27 -0.58 9.69
N LEU A 242 -14.48 -1.58 8.83
CA LEU A 242 -13.96 -1.60 7.47
C LEU A 242 -14.44 -0.40 6.66
N GLN A 243 -15.72 -0.06 6.73
CA GLN A 243 -16.25 1.07 5.97
C GLN A 243 -15.59 2.39 6.39
N ARG A 244 -15.35 2.61 7.70
CA ARG A 244 -14.64 3.80 8.18
C ARG A 244 -13.21 3.87 7.65
N SER A 245 -12.50 2.75 7.66
CA SER A 245 -11.16 2.70 7.08
C SER A 245 -11.20 2.93 5.57
N VAL A 246 -12.12 2.31 4.84
CA VAL A 246 -12.31 2.58 3.41
C VAL A 246 -12.59 4.06 3.14
N ASP A 247 -13.47 4.71 3.90
CA ASP A 247 -13.76 6.15 3.73
C ASP A 247 -12.47 6.99 3.87
N GLN A 248 -11.59 6.62 4.80
CA GLN A 248 -10.30 7.28 5.01
C GLN A 248 -9.29 6.98 3.87
N ILE A 249 -9.30 5.77 3.33
CA ILE A 249 -8.48 5.39 2.16
C ILE A 249 -8.96 6.16 0.92
N GLU A 250 -10.27 6.13 0.63
CA GLU A 250 -10.88 6.85 -0.49
C GLU A 250 -10.63 8.36 -0.39
N ARG A 251 -10.65 8.92 0.83
CA ARG A 251 -10.25 10.31 1.07
C ARG A 251 -8.79 10.57 0.66
N ARG A 252 -7.84 9.73 1.08
CA ARG A 252 -6.42 9.90 0.72
C ARG A 252 -6.21 9.75 -0.79
N LEU A 253 -6.87 8.77 -1.41
CA LEU A 253 -6.87 8.61 -2.87
C LEU A 253 -7.42 9.85 -3.58
N PHE A 254 -8.48 10.44 -3.04
CA PHE A 254 -9.04 11.68 -3.56
C PHE A 254 -8.05 12.85 -3.47
N GLU A 255 -7.44 13.04 -2.30
CA GLU A 255 -6.45 14.10 -2.08
C GLU A 255 -5.24 13.95 -3.00
N GLN A 256 -4.74 12.73 -3.21
CA GLN A 256 -3.65 12.43 -4.16
C GLN A 256 -4.06 12.74 -5.61
N ARG A 257 -5.22 12.23 -6.06
CA ARG A 257 -5.70 12.36 -7.46
C ARG A 257 -6.03 13.80 -7.84
N HIS A 258 -6.56 14.57 -6.89
CA HIS A 258 -7.07 15.93 -7.11
C HIS A 258 -6.25 17.00 -6.36
N ALA A 259 -4.97 16.74 -6.09
CA ALA A 259 -4.07 17.69 -5.43
C ALA A 259 -3.97 19.05 -6.16
N GLN A 260 -4.14 19.03 -7.48
CA GLN A 260 -4.07 20.20 -8.37
C GLN A 260 -5.44 20.75 -8.80
N SER A 261 -6.54 20.07 -8.43
CA SER A 261 -7.90 20.53 -8.72
C SER A 261 -8.39 21.48 -7.62
N GLU A 262 -9.41 22.28 -7.91
CA GLU A 262 -10.10 23.02 -6.85
C GLU A 262 -10.98 22.05 -6.08
N ARG A 263 -10.75 21.95 -4.76
CA ARG A 263 -11.46 21.01 -3.91
C ARG A 263 -12.44 21.76 -3.02
N MET A 264 -13.60 21.15 -2.82
CA MET A 264 -14.65 21.70 -1.97
C MET A 264 -15.11 20.62 -1.01
N HIS A 265 -14.91 20.92 0.26
CA HIS A 265 -15.35 20.11 1.39
C HIS A 265 -16.75 20.55 1.76
N ILE A 266 -17.69 19.62 1.92
CA ILE A 266 -19.11 19.90 2.14
C ILE A 266 -19.67 19.01 3.25
N HIS A 267 -20.51 19.58 4.12
CA HIS A 267 -21.28 18.81 5.09
C HIS A 267 -22.47 19.63 5.65
N PRO A 268 -23.61 19.03 6.03
CA PRO A 268 -24.72 19.75 6.68
C PRO A 268 -24.37 20.33 8.06
N ASN A 269 -23.31 19.82 8.70
CA ASN A 269 -22.81 20.25 9.99
C ASN A 269 -21.35 20.73 9.84
N PRO A 270 -21.03 22.00 10.14
CA PRO A 270 -19.70 22.57 9.92
C PRO A 270 -18.62 21.94 10.80
N TYR A 271 -19.00 21.39 11.97
CA TYR A 271 -18.06 20.71 12.87
C TYR A 271 -17.53 19.37 12.35
N ILE A 272 -18.09 18.86 11.25
CA ILE A 272 -17.68 17.60 10.61
C ILE A 272 -16.74 17.86 9.42
N LEU A 273 -16.62 19.11 8.95
CA LEU A 273 -15.66 19.48 7.91
C LEU A 273 -14.23 19.21 8.40
N GLY A 274 -13.43 18.54 7.58
CA GLY A 274 -12.11 18.01 7.91
C GLY A 274 -12.11 16.62 8.55
N SER A 275 -13.27 16.00 8.79
CA SER A 275 -13.37 14.62 9.31
C SER A 275 -13.57 13.59 8.19
N PRO A 276 -13.42 12.28 8.45
CA PRO A 276 -13.65 11.23 7.46
C PRO A 276 -15.08 11.18 6.88
N HIS A 277 -16.05 11.81 7.55
CA HIS A 277 -17.46 11.82 7.15
C HIS A 277 -17.87 13.03 6.29
N GLU A 278 -16.93 13.90 5.95
CA GLU A 278 -17.23 15.00 5.04
C GLU A 278 -17.39 14.52 3.59
N GLY A 279 -18.18 15.25 2.81
CA GLY A 279 -18.18 15.15 1.37
C GLY A 279 -17.03 15.97 0.79
N ILE A 280 -16.30 15.42 -0.19
CA ILE A 280 -15.27 16.14 -0.92
C ILE A 280 -15.59 16.03 -2.40
N VAL A 281 -15.60 17.16 -3.10
CA VAL A 281 -15.75 17.25 -4.55
C VAL A 281 -14.62 18.07 -5.17
N ALA A 282 -14.22 17.72 -6.39
CA ALA A 282 -13.18 18.39 -7.13
C ALA A 282 -13.75 18.97 -8.42
N PHE A 283 -13.37 20.21 -8.73
CA PHE A 283 -13.79 20.91 -9.95
C PHE A 283 -12.59 21.35 -10.78
N GLU A 284 -12.73 21.19 -12.10
CA GLU A 284 -11.83 21.74 -13.12
C GLU A 284 -12.67 22.48 -14.14
N ASP A 285 -12.37 23.76 -14.37
CA ASP A 285 -13.09 24.62 -15.33
C ASP A 285 -14.63 24.50 -15.26
N ASP A 286 -15.16 24.49 -14.03
CA ASP A 286 -16.61 24.38 -13.69
C ASP A 286 -17.20 22.96 -13.77
N ILE A 287 -16.45 21.95 -14.18
CA ILE A 287 -16.89 20.56 -14.31
C ILE A 287 -16.49 19.77 -13.07
N LEU A 288 -17.42 18.98 -12.52
CA LEU A 288 -17.15 18.03 -11.44
C LEU A 288 -16.24 16.91 -11.96
N VAL A 289 -15.00 16.82 -11.50
CA VAL A 289 -14.02 15.83 -11.98
C VAL A 289 -13.76 14.69 -10.98
N GLY A 290 -14.27 14.81 -9.76
CA GLY A 290 -14.19 13.74 -8.77
C GLY A 290 -15.05 14.03 -7.54
N ALA A 291 -15.46 12.96 -6.85
CA ALA A 291 -16.15 13.03 -5.57
C ALA A 291 -15.81 11.81 -4.69
N ASN A 292 -15.95 11.94 -3.36
CA ASN A 292 -16.04 10.76 -2.48
C ASN A 292 -17.51 10.32 -2.30
N ARG A 293 -17.75 9.13 -1.74
CA ARG A 293 -19.11 8.59 -1.52
C ARG A 293 -20.00 9.54 -0.71
N ASN A 294 -19.46 10.14 0.34
CA ASN A 294 -20.20 11.08 1.18
C ASN A 294 -20.69 12.29 0.37
N ALA A 295 -19.89 12.82 -0.54
CA ALA A 295 -20.32 13.89 -1.44
C ALA A 295 -21.40 13.41 -2.41
N MET A 296 -21.27 12.22 -2.99
CA MET A 296 -22.29 11.65 -3.87
C MET A 296 -23.63 11.52 -3.15
N ASP A 297 -23.64 11.03 -1.91
CA ASP A 297 -24.84 10.89 -1.09
C ASP A 297 -25.43 12.26 -0.69
N LEU A 298 -24.60 13.18 -0.21
CA LEU A 298 -25.03 14.52 0.23
C LEU A 298 -25.61 15.36 -0.91
N LEU A 299 -25.06 15.21 -2.12
CA LEU A 299 -25.53 15.91 -3.32
C LEU A 299 -26.60 15.10 -4.08
N GLY A 300 -26.76 13.83 -3.73
CA GLY A 300 -27.62 12.85 -4.39
C GLY A 300 -27.26 12.64 -5.86
N LEU A 301 -25.96 12.67 -6.18
CA LEU A 301 -25.41 12.42 -7.50
C LEU A 301 -25.11 10.93 -7.69
N THR A 302 -24.86 10.52 -8.92
CA THR A 302 -24.38 9.19 -9.29
C THR A 302 -23.01 9.30 -9.94
N TRP A 303 -22.22 8.23 -9.93
CA TRP A 303 -20.86 8.25 -10.52
C TRP A 303 -20.85 8.63 -12.02
N GLN A 304 -21.99 8.57 -12.70
CA GLN A 304 -22.16 9.03 -14.09
C GLN A 304 -22.12 10.57 -14.23
N ASP A 305 -22.27 11.31 -13.13
CA ASP A 305 -22.19 12.78 -13.10
C ASP A 305 -20.73 13.29 -13.17
N ILE A 306 -19.76 12.43 -12.84
CA ILE A 306 -18.33 12.79 -12.88
C ILE A 306 -17.88 13.01 -14.33
N GLY A 307 -17.25 14.16 -14.58
CA GLY A 307 -16.78 14.61 -15.89
C GLY A 307 -17.84 15.28 -16.77
N VAL A 308 -19.10 15.33 -16.31
CA VAL A 308 -20.23 15.85 -17.11
C VAL A 308 -20.93 17.00 -16.41
N THR A 309 -21.20 16.86 -15.10
CA THR A 309 -22.05 17.79 -14.36
C THR A 309 -21.26 19.04 -13.94
N ARG A 310 -21.88 20.21 -14.14
CA ARG A 310 -21.30 21.52 -13.83
C ARG A 310 -21.64 21.99 -12.42
N PHE A 311 -20.81 22.87 -11.84
CA PHE A 311 -21.05 23.48 -10.53
C PHE A 311 -22.45 24.07 -10.40
N SER A 312 -22.89 24.83 -11.41
CA SER A 312 -24.20 25.49 -11.46
C SER A 312 -25.40 24.54 -11.49
N GLN A 313 -25.19 23.27 -11.86
CA GLN A 313 -26.24 22.24 -11.83
C GLN A 313 -26.34 21.59 -10.45
N ILE A 314 -25.28 21.66 -9.65
CA ILE A 314 -25.19 21.08 -8.31
C ILE A 314 -25.60 22.11 -7.24
N PHE A 315 -25.22 23.37 -7.43
CA PHE A 315 -25.42 24.44 -6.44
C PHE A 315 -26.19 25.63 -7.02
N SER A 316 -27.10 26.18 -6.22
CA SER A 316 -28.00 27.28 -6.60
C SER A 316 -27.35 28.67 -6.61
N LEU A 317 -26.05 28.76 -6.27
CA LEU A 317 -25.30 30.01 -6.22
C LEU A 317 -24.42 30.16 -7.46
N GLN A 318 -24.24 31.41 -7.94
CA GLN A 318 -23.10 31.69 -8.81
C GLN A 318 -21.81 31.42 -8.04
N ARG A 319 -20.84 30.76 -8.68
CA ARG A 319 -19.57 30.34 -8.06
C ARG A 319 -19.03 31.49 -7.20
N PRO A 320 -18.86 31.30 -5.87
CA PRO A 320 -18.48 32.39 -4.98
C PRO A 320 -17.21 33.05 -5.49
N ASN A 321 -17.18 34.39 -5.54
CA ASN A 321 -16.09 35.13 -6.17
C ASN A 321 -14.77 34.86 -5.43
N MET A 322 -13.91 34.04 -6.05
CA MET A 322 -12.75 33.39 -5.41
C MET A 322 -11.58 34.35 -5.12
N ASP A 323 -11.69 35.65 -5.38
CA ASP A 323 -10.56 36.60 -5.27
C ASP A 323 -10.30 37.14 -3.85
N GLY A 324 -11.16 36.82 -2.87
CA GLY A 324 -10.99 37.19 -1.47
C GLY A 324 -10.22 36.13 -0.67
N ARG A 325 -9.10 36.54 -0.06
CA ARG A 325 -8.28 35.87 0.96
C ARG A 325 -8.62 34.40 1.26
N ALA A 326 -7.72 33.50 0.88
CA ALA A 326 -7.63 32.17 1.46
C ALA A 326 -7.57 32.28 2.99
N GLY A 327 -8.67 31.89 3.64
CA GLY A 327 -8.77 31.85 5.09
C GLY A 327 -10.08 31.17 5.44
N ALA A 328 -9.99 29.89 5.82
CA ALA A 328 -10.75 29.17 6.85
C ALA A 328 -12.24 29.47 7.17
N ASP A 329 -12.96 30.28 6.41
CA ASP A 329 -14.34 30.67 6.73
C ASP A 329 -15.31 29.74 5.99
N ASP A 330 -16.06 28.95 6.76
CA ASP A 330 -17.08 28.04 6.24
C ASP A 330 -18.19 28.85 5.56
N ILE A 331 -18.44 28.60 4.27
CA ILE A 331 -19.51 29.23 3.50
C ILE A 331 -20.77 28.38 3.55
N ILE A 332 -21.94 29.04 3.65
CA ILE A 332 -23.23 28.36 3.53
C ILE A 332 -23.61 28.31 2.06
N ILE A 333 -23.89 27.11 1.56
CA ILE A 333 -24.33 26.87 0.18
C ILE A 333 -25.69 26.16 0.17
N GLN A 334 -26.45 26.36 -0.90
CA GLN A 334 -27.65 25.57 -1.17
C GLN A 334 -27.43 24.70 -2.40
N THR A 335 -27.77 23.42 -2.28
CA THR A 335 -27.82 22.53 -3.43
C THR A 335 -28.98 22.92 -4.35
N ALA A 336 -28.91 22.53 -5.62
CA ALA A 336 -30.01 22.69 -6.58
C ALA A 336 -31.30 21.98 -6.12
N ARG A 337 -31.18 21.04 -5.19
CA ARG A 337 -32.30 20.30 -4.56
C ARG A 337 -32.83 20.97 -3.29
N GLY A 338 -32.31 22.13 -2.91
CA GLY A 338 -32.79 22.92 -1.77
C GLY A 338 -32.19 22.54 -0.41
N SER A 339 -31.19 21.65 -0.36
CA SER A 339 -30.49 21.31 0.89
C SER A 339 -29.45 22.37 1.22
N THR A 340 -29.38 22.78 2.49
CA THR A 340 -28.33 23.69 2.98
C THR A 340 -27.13 22.90 3.46
N LEU A 341 -25.94 23.25 2.96
CA LEU A 341 -24.67 22.66 3.37
C LEU A 341 -23.70 23.76 3.81
N PHE A 342 -22.76 23.41 4.68
CA PHE A 342 -21.57 24.20 4.95
C PHE A 342 -20.47 23.69 4.03
N ALA A 343 -19.66 24.60 3.52
CA ALA A 343 -18.55 24.23 2.67
C ALA A 343 -17.29 25.01 2.93
N ARG A 344 -16.16 24.35 2.67
CA ARG A 344 -14.83 24.93 2.73
C ARG A 344 -14.14 24.66 1.40
N ILE A 345 -13.67 25.73 0.77
CA ILE A 345 -12.98 25.65 -0.52
C ILE A 345 -11.48 25.61 -0.23
N GLU A 346 -10.84 24.57 -0.76
CA GLU A 346 -9.40 24.45 -0.80
C GLU A 346 -8.95 24.71 -2.24
N LYS A 347 -8.24 25.82 -2.43
CA LYS A 347 -7.68 26.14 -3.74
C LYS A 347 -6.61 25.11 -4.12
N PRO A 348 -6.37 24.91 -5.43
CA PRO A 348 -5.23 24.12 -5.88
C PRO A 348 -3.98 24.57 -5.16
N LEU A 349 -3.16 23.62 -4.71
CA LEU A 349 -1.80 23.92 -4.29
C LEU A 349 -1.08 24.51 -5.49
N ARG A 350 -1.06 25.84 -5.61
CA ARG A 350 -0.17 26.50 -6.57
C ARG A 350 1.22 25.95 -6.30
N PRO A 351 1.97 25.50 -7.31
CA PRO A 351 3.37 25.14 -7.10
C PRO A 351 4.00 26.34 -6.41
N LEU A 352 4.42 26.13 -5.17
CA LEU A 352 5.14 27.11 -4.39
C LEU A 352 6.37 27.42 -5.23
N ASN A 353 6.33 28.54 -5.95
CA ASN A 353 7.52 29.21 -6.45
C ASN A 353 8.26 29.72 -5.20
N GLU A 354 8.80 28.78 -4.43
CA GLU A 354 9.64 29.05 -3.28
C GLU A 354 10.92 29.67 -3.82
N ARG A 355 10.93 31.00 -3.88
CA ARG A 355 12.17 31.70 -3.61
C ARG A 355 12.59 31.26 -2.21
N PRO A 356 13.81 30.70 -2.03
CA PRO A 356 14.22 30.14 -0.76
C PRO A 356 14.03 31.17 0.35
N ASN A 357 13.21 30.85 1.34
CA ASN A 357 12.94 31.72 2.48
C ASN A 357 14.26 31.95 3.23
N PRO A 358 14.82 33.18 3.23
CA PRO A 358 16.09 33.46 3.88
C PRO A 358 16.04 33.17 5.38
N ALA A 359 14.86 33.22 6.02
CA ALA A 359 14.69 32.93 7.44
C ALA A 359 14.80 31.43 7.75
N ALA A 360 14.28 30.56 6.88
CA ALA A 360 14.44 29.10 7.01
C ALA A 360 15.87 28.66 6.70
N ALA A 361 16.53 29.26 5.71
CA ALA A 361 17.95 29.04 5.43
C ALA A 361 18.85 29.56 6.56
N ARG A 362 18.44 30.62 7.26
CA ARG A 362 19.14 31.16 8.44
C ARG A 362 18.89 30.30 9.68
N ALA A 363 17.70 29.75 9.87
CA ALA A 363 17.42 28.77 10.93
C ALA A 363 18.15 27.43 10.70
N ALA A 364 18.21 26.94 9.46
CA ALA A 364 19.00 25.77 9.07
C ALA A 364 20.51 26.02 9.22
N LYS A 365 21.01 27.23 8.92
CA LYS A 365 22.40 27.63 9.20
C LYS A 365 22.67 27.79 10.69
N ILE A 366 21.73 28.26 11.49
CA ILE A 366 21.86 28.38 12.95
C ILE A 366 21.85 26.99 13.62
N CYS A 367 21.03 26.05 13.12
CA CYS A 367 21.09 24.64 13.53
C CYS A 367 22.38 23.95 13.07
N ALA A 368 22.86 24.22 11.86
CA ALA A 368 24.14 23.69 11.37
C ALA A 368 25.35 24.23 12.18
N HIS A 369 25.30 25.49 12.63
CA HIS A 369 26.37 26.07 13.44
C HIS A 369 26.48 25.48 14.85
N ARG A 370 25.40 24.92 15.42
CA ARG A 370 25.46 24.24 16.72
C ARG A 370 26.00 22.81 16.65
N TYR A 371 26.06 22.19 15.47
CA TYR A 371 26.68 20.87 15.28
C TYR A 371 28.20 20.94 15.05
N ASP A 372 28.74 22.11 14.68
CA ASP A 372 30.19 22.32 14.46
C ASP A 372 31.01 22.44 15.76
N GLU A 373 30.34 22.64 16.90
CA GLU A 373 30.97 22.73 18.23
C GLU A 373 31.00 21.39 19.00
N GLN A 374 30.42 20.31 18.43
CA GLN A 374 30.45 18.97 19.04
C GLN A 374 31.71 18.20 18.61
N PRO A 375 32.29 17.37 19.49
CA PRO A 375 33.44 16.55 19.14
C PRO A 375 33.10 15.64 17.96
N GLN A 376 33.92 15.69 16.90
CA GLN A 376 33.73 14.82 15.74
C GLN A 376 34.24 13.43 16.07
N ILE A 377 33.49 12.40 15.71
CA ILE A 377 33.86 11.00 15.97
C ILE A 377 35.21 10.63 15.38
N GLN A 378 35.63 11.29 14.29
CA GLN A 378 36.93 11.07 13.67
C GLN A 378 38.08 11.59 14.54
N ASP A 379 37.93 12.77 15.15
CA ASP A 379 38.90 13.34 16.08
C ASP A 379 38.98 12.50 17.37
N THR A 380 37.83 12.02 17.85
CA THR A 380 37.76 11.09 18.98
C THR A 380 38.46 9.78 18.68
N VAL A 381 38.28 9.21 17.49
CA VAL A 381 38.94 7.97 17.06
C VAL A 381 40.46 8.14 16.99
N GLU A 382 40.95 9.23 16.40
CA GLU A 382 42.40 9.50 16.35
C GLU A 382 42.97 9.72 17.77
N ARG A 383 42.23 10.38 18.66
CA ARG A 383 42.61 10.54 20.08
C ARG A 383 42.64 9.20 20.83
N LEU A 384 41.66 8.32 20.62
CA LEU A 384 41.64 6.97 21.20
C LEU A 384 42.81 6.12 20.71
N LEU A 385 43.18 6.26 19.42
CA LEU A 385 44.35 5.61 18.83
C LEU A 385 45.67 6.21 19.34
N ALA A 386 45.69 7.49 19.70
CA ALA A 386 46.89 8.21 20.14
C ALA A 386 47.18 8.10 21.65
N GLY A 387 46.19 7.79 22.52
CA GLY A 387 46.38 8.01 23.95
C GLY A 387 45.56 7.23 24.99
N ALA A 388 44.68 6.27 24.68
CA ALA A 388 43.88 5.64 25.76
C ALA A 388 43.65 4.12 25.62
N MET A 389 44.03 3.39 26.66
CA MET A 389 43.63 2.03 27.05
C MET A 389 43.72 0.94 25.96
N PRO A 390 44.93 0.40 25.69
CA PRO A 390 45.12 -0.76 24.82
C PRO A 390 44.25 -1.95 25.28
N GLY A 391 43.50 -2.55 24.36
CA GLY A 391 42.64 -3.70 24.64
C GLY A 391 41.14 -3.41 24.84
N THR A 392 40.72 -2.14 24.78
CA THR A 392 39.30 -1.76 24.85
C THR A 392 38.58 -1.78 23.50
N TYR A 393 39.34 -1.74 22.39
CA TYR A 393 38.87 -1.81 21.01
C TYR A 393 39.79 -2.70 20.16
N LYS A 394 39.28 -3.23 19.04
CA LYS A 394 40.05 -3.95 18.03
C LYS A 394 40.09 -3.15 16.74
N VAL A 395 41.28 -2.94 16.16
CA VAL A 395 41.43 -2.32 14.84
C VAL A 395 41.42 -3.40 13.76
N ARG A 396 40.64 -3.18 12.70
CA ARG A 396 40.47 -4.10 11.58
C ARG A 396 40.82 -3.42 10.28
N ARG A 397 41.51 -4.14 9.39
CA ARG A 397 41.89 -3.68 8.05
C ARG A 397 41.48 -4.73 7.04
N PHE A 398 40.72 -4.31 6.03
CA PHE A 398 40.27 -5.20 4.97
C PHE A 398 40.50 -4.59 3.60
N LYS A 399 40.71 -5.46 2.61
CA LYS A 399 40.82 -5.10 1.20
C LYS A 399 39.44 -5.11 0.53
N SER A 400 39.29 -4.29 -0.51
CA SER A 400 38.08 -4.30 -1.36
C SER A 400 37.71 -5.71 -1.81
N GLY A 401 36.41 -6.02 -1.79
CA GLY A 401 35.82 -7.31 -2.14
C GLY A 401 35.63 -8.29 -0.98
N HIS A 402 36.06 -7.96 0.24
CA HIS A 402 35.86 -8.82 1.40
C HIS A 402 34.43 -8.72 1.96
N LEU A 403 33.85 -9.85 2.37
CA LEU A 403 32.58 -9.90 3.09
C LEU A 403 32.84 -10.07 4.58
N ILE A 404 32.13 -9.29 5.40
CA ILE A 404 32.23 -9.29 6.86
C ILE A 404 30.83 -9.60 7.40
N TYR A 405 30.74 -10.70 8.16
CA TYR A 405 29.52 -11.10 8.85
C TYR A 405 29.53 -10.56 10.27
N GLY A 406 28.43 -9.97 10.72
CA GLY A 406 28.32 -9.39 12.06
C GLY A 406 28.53 -10.41 13.16
N SER A 407 28.15 -11.68 12.93
CA SER A 407 28.45 -12.82 13.80
C SER A 407 29.94 -13.03 14.07
N ASP A 408 30.80 -12.73 13.10
CA ASP A 408 32.25 -13.00 13.17
C ASP A 408 32.98 -11.91 13.98
N GLU A 409 32.36 -10.74 14.10
CA GLU A 409 32.86 -9.61 14.87
C GLU A 409 32.19 -9.50 16.27
N ILE A 410 31.16 -10.29 16.53
CA ILE A 410 30.53 -10.47 17.85
C ILE A 410 31.26 -11.62 18.57
N ASP A 411 32.02 -11.25 19.61
CA ASP A 411 32.78 -12.18 20.45
C ASP A 411 31.92 -12.55 21.67
N ASP A 412 31.75 -13.85 21.97
CA ASP A 412 30.95 -14.37 23.10
C ASP A 412 29.46 -13.90 23.15
N GLY A 413 28.88 -13.50 22.01
CA GLY A 413 27.47 -13.06 21.93
C GLY A 413 27.22 -11.62 22.39
N GLU A 414 28.27 -10.84 22.68
CA GLU A 414 28.15 -9.44 23.08
C GLU A 414 28.12 -8.48 21.87
N GLU A 415 27.06 -7.68 21.76
CA GLU A 415 26.94 -6.66 20.70
C GLU A 415 28.14 -5.69 20.71
N SER A 416 28.59 -5.31 19.51
CA SER A 416 29.73 -4.41 19.33
C SER A 416 29.37 -3.22 18.44
N ILE A 417 30.02 -2.09 18.66
CA ILE A 417 29.90 -0.89 17.83
C ILE A 417 31.10 -0.85 16.89
N LEU A 418 30.82 -0.78 15.59
CA LEU A 418 31.79 -0.50 14.54
C LEU A 418 31.89 1.01 14.34
N ILE A 419 33.11 1.54 14.31
CA ILE A 419 33.39 2.95 13.99
C ILE A 419 34.37 2.99 12.81
N MET A 420 33.94 3.61 11.71
CA MET A 420 34.72 3.73 10.48
C MET A 420 35.79 4.81 10.63
N ARG A 421 37.06 4.43 10.44
CA ARG A 421 38.18 5.39 10.35
C ARG A 421 38.38 5.84 8.90
N SER A 422 38.44 4.89 7.97
CA SER A 422 38.62 5.18 6.53
C SER A 422 38.08 4.05 5.65
N GLY A 423 37.87 4.34 4.36
CA GLY A 423 37.35 3.39 3.38
C GLY A 423 35.82 3.41 3.27
N GLN A 424 35.27 2.32 2.72
CA GLN A 424 33.83 2.24 2.44
C GLN A 424 33.31 0.82 2.61
N LEU A 425 32.28 0.67 3.45
CA LEU A 425 31.54 -0.57 3.65
C LEU A 425 30.12 -0.43 3.13
N ARG A 426 29.61 -1.44 2.45
CA ARG A 426 28.21 -1.57 2.05
C ARG A 426 27.51 -2.50 3.02
N CYS A 427 26.52 -2.00 3.74
CA CYS A 427 25.61 -2.82 4.54
C CYS A 427 24.46 -3.29 3.64
N PHE A 428 24.20 -4.58 3.61
CA PHE A 428 23.16 -5.17 2.79
C PHE A 428 22.43 -6.28 3.55
N SER A 429 21.22 -6.61 3.10
CA SER A 429 20.50 -7.79 3.53
C SER A 429 20.35 -8.72 2.33
N SER A 430 20.53 -10.01 2.53
CA SER A 430 20.36 -11.02 1.49
C SER A 430 19.13 -11.85 1.79
N PHE A 431 18.22 -11.95 0.84
CA PHE A 431 17.03 -12.80 0.92
C PHE A 431 16.83 -13.51 -0.42
N GLU A 432 16.78 -14.85 -0.40
CA GLU A 432 16.63 -15.70 -1.59
C GLU A 432 17.66 -15.42 -2.70
N GLY A 433 18.92 -15.17 -2.31
CA GLY A 433 20.02 -14.93 -3.25
C GLY A 433 20.06 -13.54 -3.89
N ARG A 434 19.18 -12.61 -3.46
CA ARG A 434 19.23 -11.20 -3.85
C ARG A 434 19.67 -10.31 -2.71
N GLU A 435 20.62 -9.42 -3.00
CA GLU A 435 21.18 -8.48 -2.03
C GLU A 435 20.51 -7.10 -2.14
N LEU A 436 19.84 -6.66 -1.09
CA LEU A 436 19.35 -5.29 -0.94
C LEU A 436 20.36 -4.48 -0.13
N THR A 437 20.91 -3.42 -0.72
CA THR A 437 21.76 -2.48 0.02
C THR A 437 20.90 -1.67 0.99
N LEU A 438 21.20 -1.74 2.28
CA LEU A 438 20.51 -0.95 3.30
C LEU A 438 21.10 0.46 3.39
N PHE A 439 22.43 0.56 3.45
CA PHE A 439 23.17 1.83 3.46
C PHE A 439 24.68 1.59 3.25
N THR A 440 25.41 2.66 2.96
CA THR A 440 26.88 2.64 2.84
C THR A 440 27.50 3.44 3.97
N LEU A 441 28.51 2.86 4.63
CA LEU A 441 29.30 3.48 5.68
C LEU A 441 30.61 4.01 5.11
N ASN A 442 30.96 5.24 5.46
CA ASN A 442 32.23 5.89 5.10
C ASN A 442 32.99 6.30 6.37
N GLY A 443 34.21 6.83 6.23
CA GLY A 443 34.97 7.38 7.37
C GLY A 443 34.13 8.37 8.19
N GLY A 444 34.11 8.19 9.51
CA GLY A 444 33.28 8.97 10.43
C GLY A 444 31.85 8.45 10.64
N ASP A 445 31.45 7.35 10.00
CA ASP A 445 30.21 6.65 10.31
C ASP A 445 30.42 5.58 11.40
N ALA A 446 29.35 5.23 12.12
CA ALA A 446 29.34 4.18 13.14
C ALA A 446 28.06 3.36 13.05
N LEU A 447 28.17 2.07 13.34
CA LEU A 447 27.07 1.10 13.25
C LEU A 447 27.13 0.14 14.45
N SER A 448 25.98 -0.13 15.07
CA SER A 448 25.85 -1.26 15.99
C SER A 448 25.79 -2.55 15.20
N LEU A 449 26.76 -3.43 15.40
CA LEU A 449 26.84 -4.74 14.76
C LEU A 449 25.93 -5.72 15.50
N ARG A 450 25.03 -6.35 14.74
CA ARG A 450 24.20 -7.48 15.17
C ARG A 450 24.61 -8.74 14.42
N ALA A 451 24.24 -9.91 14.93
CA ALA A 451 24.58 -11.21 14.32
C ALA A 451 24.16 -11.29 12.84
N GLU A 452 23.02 -10.67 12.50
CA GLU A 452 22.42 -10.67 11.17
C GLU A 452 23.01 -9.60 10.22
N THR A 453 23.97 -8.79 10.67
CA THR A 453 24.53 -7.69 9.86
C THR A 453 25.47 -8.25 8.79
N LEU A 454 25.24 -7.92 7.52
CA LEU A 454 26.13 -8.30 6.41
C LEU A 454 26.78 -7.05 5.82
N LEU A 455 28.11 -7.05 5.73
CA LEU A 455 28.90 -5.94 5.21
C LEU A 455 29.80 -6.40 4.07
N GLU A 456 29.90 -5.60 3.01
CA GLU A 456 30.83 -5.80 1.90
C GLU A 456 31.81 -4.62 1.82
N VAL A 457 33.11 -4.92 1.75
CA VAL A 457 34.16 -3.90 1.61
C VAL A 457 34.21 -3.40 0.18
N LYS A 458 33.66 -2.21 -0.09
CA LYS A 458 33.69 -1.61 -1.43
C LYS A 458 35.02 -0.93 -1.73
N LYS A 459 35.64 -0.32 -0.72
CA LYS A 459 36.99 0.26 -0.80
C LYS A 459 37.80 -0.19 0.40
N ASP A 460 39.11 -0.41 0.22
CA ASP A 460 40.06 -0.70 1.29
C ASP A 460 39.73 0.14 2.53
N CYS A 461 39.46 -0.52 3.64
CA CYS A 461 38.90 0.13 4.82
C CYS A 461 39.66 -0.23 6.10
N GLU A 462 39.62 0.72 7.02
CA GLU A 462 40.08 0.56 8.40
C GLU A 462 38.96 1.02 9.33
N PHE A 463 38.59 0.17 10.28
CA PHE A 463 37.57 0.47 11.27
C PHE A 463 37.92 -0.13 12.63
N LEU A 464 37.29 0.42 13.67
CA LEU A 464 37.43 -0.04 15.05
C LEU A 464 36.17 -0.79 15.45
N THR A 465 36.31 -1.89 16.17
CA THR A 465 35.19 -2.57 16.86
C THR A 465 35.36 -2.43 18.36
N LEU A 466 34.30 -1.96 19.02
CA LEU A 466 34.23 -1.76 20.47
C LEU A 466 33.07 -2.57 21.03
N ARG A 467 33.32 -3.41 22.04
CA ARG A 467 32.24 -4.10 22.77
C ARG A 467 31.33 -3.08 23.45
N ASN A 468 30.03 -3.35 23.57
CA ASN A 468 29.09 -2.42 24.19
C ASN A 468 29.45 -2.11 25.66
N SER A 469 29.94 -3.11 26.42
CA SER A 469 30.48 -2.91 27.77
C SER A 469 31.67 -1.93 27.81
N ASN A 470 32.63 -2.08 26.89
CA ASN A 470 33.78 -1.18 26.77
C ASN A 470 33.37 0.21 26.30
N PHE A 471 32.42 0.30 25.36
CA PHE A 471 31.87 1.58 24.92
C PHE A 471 31.22 2.34 26.07
N ARG A 472 30.39 1.67 26.89
CA ARG A 472 29.78 2.30 28.08
C ARG A 472 30.84 2.80 29.05
N ARG A 473 31.88 1.99 29.33
CA ARG A 473 32.97 2.40 30.21
C ARG A 473 33.73 3.62 29.68
N LEU A 474 34.10 3.58 28.39
CA LEU A 474 34.79 4.69 27.72
C LEU A 474 33.91 5.94 27.63
N ALA A 475 32.59 5.80 27.43
CA ALA A 475 31.65 6.91 27.42
C ALA A 475 31.53 7.59 28.80
N TYR A 476 31.72 6.85 29.90
CA TYR A 476 31.79 7.43 31.24
C TYR A 476 33.14 8.12 31.52
N GLU A 477 34.24 7.53 31.06
CA GLU A 477 35.60 8.07 31.26
C GLU A 477 35.91 9.26 30.32
N ASP A 478 35.29 9.26 29.13
CA ASP A 478 35.48 10.24 28.07
C ASP A 478 34.11 10.64 27.48
N PRO A 479 33.41 11.61 28.10
CA PRO A 479 32.08 12.05 27.67
C PRO A 479 32.03 12.55 26.22
N ASP A 480 33.14 13.02 25.68
CA ASP A 480 33.24 13.46 24.28
C ASP A 480 33.01 12.30 23.30
N LEU A 481 33.35 11.06 23.68
CA LEU A 481 33.04 9.88 22.86
C LEU A 481 31.52 9.63 22.76
N ALA A 482 30.80 9.78 23.87
CA ALA A 482 29.35 9.65 23.86
C ALA A 482 28.69 10.75 23.01
N LEU A 483 29.15 11.99 23.18
CA LEU A 483 28.68 13.14 22.42
C LEU A 483 29.01 13.06 20.93
N ALA A 484 30.14 12.45 20.56
CA ALA A 484 30.54 12.26 19.17
C ALA A 484 29.76 11.13 18.47
N VAL A 485 29.37 10.08 19.21
CA VAL A 485 28.65 8.93 18.65
C VAL A 485 27.14 9.19 18.50
N MET A 486 26.54 9.99 19.38
CA MET A 486 25.10 10.28 19.32
C MET A 486 24.61 10.84 17.97
N PRO A 487 25.24 11.89 17.39
CA PRO A 487 24.86 12.41 16.07
C PRO A 487 25.02 11.39 14.94
N VAL A 488 25.98 10.47 15.07
CA VAL A 488 26.24 9.43 14.07
C VAL A 488 25.13 8.38 14.08
N ILE A 489 24.73 7.92 15.26
CA ILE A 489 23.60 7.00 15.43
C ILE A 489 22.29 7.65 14.96
N GLU A 490 22.06 8.92 15.31
CA GLU A 490 20.90 9.68 14.84
C GLU A 490 20.84 9.74 13.30
N ARG A 491 21.96 10.07 12.65
CA ARG A 491 22.04 10.09 11.17
C ARG A 491 21.75 8.71 10.56
N MET A 492 22.24 7.62 11.18
CA MET A 492 21.97 6.26 10.72
C MET A 492 20.51 5.85 10.91
N LEU A 493 19.92 6.19 12.06
CA LEU A 493 18.50 5.97 12.32
C LEU A 493 17.65 6.71 11.30
N GLN A 494 17.95 7.98 11.03
CA GLN A 494 17.25 8.76 10.01
C GLN A 494 17.46 8.22 8.59
N ARG A 495 18.63 7.65 8.26
CA ARG A 495 18.85 6.96 6.97
C ARG A 495 17.99 5.70 6.85
N SER A 496 17.89 4.92 7.93
CA SER A 496 17.03 3.74 8.00
C SER A 496 15.53 4.10 7.89
N ILE A 497 15.09 5.13 8.60
CA ILE A 497 13.71 5.66 8.52
C ILE A 497 13.41 6.13 7.10
N ARG A 498 14.28 6.95 6.48
CA ARG A 498 14.09 7.41 5.10
C ARG A 498 14.08 6.26 4.09
N MET A 499 14.83 5.19 4.31
CA MET A 499 14.82 4.01 3.45
C MET A 499 13.50 3.24 3.59
N ASN A 500 13.03 3.02 4.82
CA ASN A 500 11.72 2.42 5.08
C ASN A 500 10.58 3.27 4.52
N GLU A 501 10.64 4.59 4.72
CA GLU A 501 9.66 5.52 4.17
C GLU A 501 9.70 5.57 2.64
N ALA A 502 10.90 5.55 2.04
CA ALA A 502 11.04 5.53 0.59
C ALA A 502 10.55 4.21 -0.02
N MET A 503 10.73 3.09 0.67
CA MET A 503 10.23 1.78 0.24
C MET A 503 8.73 1.60 0.51
N ALA A 504 8.16 2.28 1.49
CA ALA A 504 6.74 2.18 1.88
C ALA A 504 5.84 3.25 1.23
N PHE A 505 6.35 4.43 0.90
CA PHE A 505 5.54 5.61 0.55
C PHE A 505 5.96 6.32 -0.74
N HIS A 506 6.90 5.77 -1.53
CA HIS A 506 7.40 6.45 -2.73
C HIS A 506 7.70 5.53 -3.92
N SER A 507 7.31 6.00 -5.11
CA SER A 507 7.40 5.23 -6.35
C SER A 507 8.83 4.93 -6.75
N VAL A 508 9.02 3.85 -7.52
CA VAL A 508 10.33 3.57 -8.13
C VAL A 508 10.81 4.78 -8.93
N ARG A 509 9.89 5.46 -9.64
CA ARG A 509 10.20 6.70 -10.37
C ARG A 509 10.60 7.83 -9.42
N HIS A 510 9.85 8.08 -8.35
CA HIS A 510 10.16 9.14 -7.38
C HIS A 510 11.49 8.87 -6.65
N ARG A 511 11.73 7.62 -6.22
CA ARG A 511 13.01 7.20 -5.64
C ARG A 511 14.17 7.32 -6.62
N LEU A 512 13.96 6.93 -7.88
CA LEU A 512 14.94 7.08 -8.95
C LEU A 512 15.27 8.55 -9.21
N VAL A 513 14.26 9.41 -9.34
CA VAL A 513 14.44 10.85 -9.51
C VAL A 513 15.18 11.45 -8.32
N ARG A 514 14.86 11.03 -7.09
CA ARG A 514 15.54 11.49 -5.86
C ARG A 514 17.00 11.07 -5.86
N ALA A 515 17.30 9.80 -6.15
CA ALA A 515 18.66 9.29 -6.26
C ALA A 515 19.47 10.02 -7.35
N LEU A 516 18.84 10.35 -8.49
CA LEU A 516 19.48 11.14 -9.54
C LEU A 516 19.71 12.60 -9.13
N CYS A 517 18.78 13.22 -8.39
CA CYS A 517 18.99 14.55 -7.82
C CYS A 517 20.16 14.57 -6.85
N ASP A 518 20.24 13.57 -5.96
CA ASP A 518 21.34 13.44 -4.99
C ASP A 518 22.68 13.23 -5.71
N ALA A 519 22.71 12.44 -6.78
CA ALA A 519 23.91 12.25 -7.61
C ALA A 519 24.33 13.55 -8.31
N VAL A 520 23.37 14.31 -8.85
CA VAL A 520 23.61 15.64 -9.45
C VAL A 520 24.20 16.62 -8.43
N ASP A 521 23.71 16.60 -7.19
CA ASP A 521 24.21 17.48 -6.14
C ASP A 521 25.60 17.09 -5.63
N ARG A 522 25.91 15.79 -5.60
CA ARG A 522 27.19 15.27 -5.11
C ARG A 522 28.31 15.32 -6.15
N GLU A 523 28.01 14.96 -7.39
CA GLU A 523 29.01 14.63 -8.44
C GLU A 523 28.81 15.42 -9.74
N GLY A 524 27.74 16.21 -9.85
CA GLY A 524 27.35 16.88 -11.08
C GLY A 524 28.27 18.02 -11.51
N ARG A 525 28.82 17.92 -12.73
CA ARG A 525 29.60 18.98 -13.36
C ARG A 525 28.73 19.87 -14.23
N ARG A 526 28.65 21.17 -13.90
CA ARG A 526 27.83 22.14 -14.65
C ARG A 526 28.46 22.46 -16.01
N THR A 527 27.66 22.42 -17.06
CA THR A 527 28.04 22.77 -18.43
C THR A 527 26.97 23.64 -19.10
N ARG A 528 27.23 24.12 -20.32
CA ARG A 528 26.26 24.92 -21.11
C ARG A 528 25.02 24.13 -21.54
N GLN A 529 25.09 22.80 -21.57
CA GLN A 529 24.00 21.92 -21.99
C GLN A 529 23.21 21.31 -20.81
N GLY A 530 23.62 21.58 -19.57
CA GLY A 530 23.04 20.99 -18.36
C GLY A 530 24.10 20.54 -17.36
N VAL A 531 23.72 19.67 -16.42
CA VAL A 531 24.66 19.05 -15.49
C VAL A 531 25.02 17.66 -15.99
N ILE A 532 26.32 17.40 -16.15
CA ILE A 532 26.84 16.11 -16.59
C ILE A 532 27.25 15.30 -15.36
N LEU A 533 26.82 14.04 -15.34
CA LEU A 533 27.33 12.99 -14.47
C LEU A 533 28.31 12.16 -15.29
N ASP A 534 29.60 12.36 -15.04
CA ASP A 534 30.69 11.69 -15.77
C ASP A 534 30.78 10.19 -15.41
N THR A 535 30.28 9.80 -14.24
CA THR A 535 30.10 8.41 -13.76
C THR A 535 28.64 8.18 -13.38
N ALA A 536 27.80 8.00 -14.38
CA ALA A 536 26.39 7.70 -14.18
C ALA A 536 26.22 6.26 -13.67
N PRO A 537 25.54 6.04 -12.52
CA PRO A 537 25.26 4.70 -12.03
C PRO A 537 24.39 3.94 -13.06
N ASN A 538 24.69 2.66 -13.25
CA ASN A 538 23.94 1.85 -14.20
C ASN A 538 22.55 1.47 -13.63
N ALA A 539 21.69 0.87 -14.44
CA ALA A 539 20.32 0.53 -14.00
C ALA A 539 20.30 -0.50 -12.86
N GLU A 540 21.32 -1.34 -12.75
CA GLU A 540 21.49 -2.33 -11.69
C GLU A 540 21.94 -1.65 -10.39
N ASP A 541 22.92 -0.76 -10.45
CA ASP A 541 23.38 0.05 -9.31
C ASP A 541 22.23 0.91 -8.76
N LEU A 542 21.46 1.55 -9.64
CA LEU A 542 20.30 2.36 -9.27
C LEU A 542 19.20 1.51 -8.64
N ALA A 543 18.91 0.34 -9.20
CA ALA A 543 17.95 -0.62 -8.64
C ALA A 543 18.35 -1.08 -7.24
N MET A 544 19.63 -1.40 -7.04
CA MET A 544 20.18 -1.74 -5.73
C MET A 544 20.15 -0.57 -4.75
N GLN A 545 20.37 0.65 -5.21
CA GLN A 545 20.38 1.86 -4.39
C GLN A 545 18.98 2.25 -3.91
N ILE A 546 17.96 2.10 -4.77
CA ILE A 546 16.60 2.52 -4.46
C ILE A 546 15.68 1.39 -3.99
N GLY A 547 16.17 0.16 -3.94
CA GLY A 547 15.40 -1.01 -3.54
C GLY A 547 14.27 -1.34 -4.52
N ALA A 548 14.59 -1.41 -5.81
CA ALA A 548 13.66 -1.74 -6.89
C ALA A 548 14.24 -2.83 -7.81
N VAL A 549 13.42 -3.41 -8.69
CA VAL A 549 13.89 -4.37 -9.69
C VAL A 549 14.55 -3.62 -10.85
N ARG A 550 15.66 -4.15 -11.38
CA ARG A 550 16.40 -3.58 -12.53
C ARG A 550 15.48 -3.22 -13.70
N GLN A 551 14.47 -4.05 -13.98
CA GLN A 551 13.53 -3.82 -15.07
C GLN A 551 12.63 -2.59 -14.83
N SER A 552 12.09 -2.42 -13.62
CA SER A 552 11.29 -1.24 -13.24
C SER A 552 12.11 0.05 -13.32
N VAL A 553 13.36 0.01 -12.83
CA VAL A 553 14.31 1.12 -12.96
C VAL A 553 14.64 1.42 -14.42
N SER A 554 14.88 0.39 -15.23
CA SER A 554 15.19 0.57 -16.66
C SER A 554 14.02 1.22 -17.40
N THR A 555 12.79 0.86 -17.05
CA THR A 555 11.56 1.41 -17.63
C THR A 555 11.39 2.87 -17.24
N ALA A 556 11.47 3.18 -15.93
CA ALA A 556 11.38 4.55 -15.44
C ALA A 556 12.51 5.44 -16.00
N LEU A 557 13.73 4.92 -16.11
CA LEU A 557 14.85 5.62 -16.73
C LEU A 557 14.60 5.89 -18.22
N ALA A 558 14.04 4.91 -18.95
CA ALA A 558 13.68 5.08 -20.36
C ALA A 558 12.59 6.15 -20.54
N ASP A 559 11.63 6.23 -19.63
CA ASP A 559 10.59 7.26 -19.65
C ASP A 559 11.15 8.67 -19.36
N LEU A 560 12.07 8.79 -18.40
CA LEU A 560 12.79 10.05 -18.15
C LEU A 560 13.64 10.49 -19.35
N ILE A 561 14.24 9.53 -20.07
CA ILE A 561 14.98 9.78 -21.32
C ILE A 561 14.02 10.23 -22.43
N ARG A 562 12.91 9.51 -22.62
CA ARG A 562 11.91 9.83 -23.65
C ARG A 562 11.27 11.19 -23.41
N GLY A 563 11.05 11.56 -22.14
CA GLY A 563 10.56 12.87 -21.73
C GLY A 563 11.59 14.01 -21.84
N GLY A 564 12.85 13.69 -22.20
CA GLY A 564 13.94 14.65 -22.34
C GLY A 564 14.39 15.27 -21.01
N ILE A 565 14.06 14.63 -19.87
CA ILE A 565 14.45 15.07 -18.53
C ILE A 565 15.92 14.72 -18.26
N ILE A 566 16.35 13.56 -18.78
CA ILE A 566 17.74 13.11 -18.79
C ILE A 566 18.13 12.66 -20.20
N GLN A 567 19.42 12.68 -20.54
CA GLN A 567 19.93 12.12 -21.79
C GLN A 567 21.18 11.30 -21.51
N ARG A 568 21.32 10.13 -22.16
CA ARG A 568 22.54 9.32 -22.08
C ARG A 568 23.57 9.83 -23.07
N LEU A 569 24.79 10.08 -22.60
CA LEU A 569 25.96 10.45 -23.41
C LEU A 569 26.88 9.25 -23.67
N GLY A 570 26.63 8.10 -23.03
CA GLY A 570 27.37 6.84 -23.19
C GLY A 570 26.90 5.77 -22.21
N ALA A 571 27.66 4.68 -22.08
CA ALA A 571 27.35 3.59 -21.14
C ALA A 571 27.39 4.04 -19.67
N ASN A 572 28.33 4.93 -19.33
CA ASN A 572 28.61 5.39 -17.96
C ASN A 572 28.47 6.91 -17.79
N ALA A 573 27.80 7.62 -18.71
CA ALA A 573 27.66 9.07 -18.62
C ALA A 573 26.25 9.53 -19.00
N MET A 574 25.70 10.47 -18.24
CA MET A 574 24.40 11.08 -18.51
C MET A 574 24.43 12.59 -18.29
N ILE A 575 23.56 13.28 -18.98
CA ILE A 575 23.33 14.71 -18.80
C ILE A 575 21.90 14.94 -18.33
N VAL A 576 21.76 15.86 -17.39
CA VAL A 576 20.50 16.41 -16.93
C VAL A 576 20.39 17.82 -17.51
N PRO A 577 19.65 18.01 -18.63
CA PRO A 577 19.61 19.30 -19.33
C PRO A 577 19.03 20.41 -18.47
N ASN A 578 18.05 20.07 -17.61
CA ASN A 578 17.43 21.00 -16.69
C ASN A 578 17.17 20.35 -15.33
N VAL A 579 18.04 20.63 -14.37
CA VAL A 579 17.93 20.12 -12.98
C VAL A 579 16.65 20.57 -12.29
N LYS A 580 16.11 21.75 -12.63
CA LYS A 580 14.82 22.20 -12.07
C LYS A 580 13.67 21.32 -12.54
N ARG A 581 13.70 20.88 -13.81
CA ARG A 581 12.70 19.97 -14.36
C ARG A 581 12.81 18.57 -13.75
N LEU A 582 14.03 18.07 -13.55
CA LEU A 582 14.25 16.82 -12.81
C LEU A 582 13.72 16.90 -11.37
N ARG A 583 13.96 18.01 -10.67
CA ARG A 583 13.45 18.19 -9.29
C ARG A 583 11.94 18.37 -9.24
N ALA A 584 11.33 19.01 -10.24
CA ALA A 584 9.87 19.15 -10.32
C ALA A 584 9.14 17.79 -10.39
N GLU A 585 9.80 16.75 -10.91
CA GLU A 585 9.27 15.38 -10.89
C GLU A 585 9.14 14.80 -9.46
N LEU A 586 9.82 15.37 -8.45
CA LEU A 586 9.64 14.99 -7.04
C LEU A 586 8.39 15.59 -6.41
N ASP A 587 7.87 16.69 -6.96
CA ASP A 587 6.69 17.38 -6.43
C ASP A 587 5.41 17.01 -7.21
N LEU A 588 5.55 16.33 -8.35
CA LEU A 588 4.44 15.76 -9.13
C LEU A 588 3.94 14.41 -8.59
N ILE A 589 4.64 13.82 -7.61
CA ILE A 589 4.41 12.47 -7.07
C ILE A 589 4.32 12.49 -5.51
N LYS A 590 3.94 13.64 -4.93
CA LYS A 590 3.46 13.74 -3.54
C LYS A 590 1.95 13.83 -3.56
#